data_AF-A0A2W7I935-F1
#
_entry.id   AF-A0A2W7I935-F1
#
_cell.length_a   1.000
_cell.length_b   1.000
_cell.length_c   1.000
_cell.angle_alpha   90.00
_cell.angle_beta   90.00
_cell.angle_gamma   90.00
#
_symmetry.space_group_name_H-M   'P 1'
#
loop_
_entity.id
_entity.type
_entity.pdbx_description
1 polymer ?
#
loop_
_entity_poly.entity_id
_entity_poly.type
_entity_poly.pdbx_seq_one_letter_code
_entity_poly.pdbx_strand_id
1 'polypeptide(L)'
;MGKKYVLDGAMLQCNQGMKPAKLLVTQNKKVKIQGKFQATDKETQVPETFGQCKLKPSGSSYLPCVPALQPWTKTAKKSTLGGSKKFLFDDSECMCATGGKVTIMQHAQINSAGSVKETFKNIAMMIPGAMMGNDKAPKVVESYWMDETGKERIDSLDYGEKAKLFVLTENMDAGETVTVNVKDKKKQDFKEGEKKLKYTGIVQADGTAAMKLVTIDENWIETEKEQ
;
A
#
# COMPACT_ATOMS: atom_id res chain seq x y z
N MET A 1 13.75 10.39 -13.17
CA MET A 1 13.22 10.00 -11.84
C MET A 1 14.34 9.35 -11.04
N GLY A 2 14.55 9.75 -9.78
CA GLY A 2 15.62 9.22 -8.93
C GLY A 2 15.27 7.87 -8.29
N LYS A 3 16.23 6.95 -8.24
CA LYS A 3 16.08 5.63 -7.60
C LYS A 3 15.85 5.76 -6.09
N LYS A 4 14.98 4.92 -5.54
CA LYS A 4 14.66 4.88 -4.10
C LYS A 4 15.49 3.79 -3.44
N TYR A 5 15.97 4.04 -2.22
CA TYR A 5 16.75 3.04 -1.50
C TYR A 5 15.85 2.06 -0.76
N VAL A 6 16.28 0.82 -0.69
CA VAL A 6 15.57 -0.22 0.06
C VAL A 6 15.96 -0.15 1.53
N LEU A 7 14.96 -0.14 2.42
CA LEU A 7 15.15 -0.11 3.86
C LEU A 7 14.72 -1.41 4.53
N ASP A 8 15.09 -1.57 5.79
CA ASP A 8 14.65 -2.64 6.66
C ASP A 8 13.12 -2.77 6.68
N GLY A 9 12.64 -4.02 6.57
CA GLY A 9 11.22 -4.32 6.44
C GLY A 9 10.62 -4.07 5.06
N ALA A 10 11.44 -3.84 4.03
CA ALA A 10 11.00 -3.83 2.64
C ALA A 10 10.29 -5.13 2.25
N MET A 11 9.24 -5.02 1.43
CA MET A 11 8.50 -6.18 0.92
C MET A 11 9.18 -6.73 -0.33
N LEU A 12 9.47 -8.01 -0.30
CA LEU A 12 10.05 -8.78 -1.40
C LEU A 12 9.00 -9.71 -1.99
N GLN A 13 9.13 -10.02 -3.27
CA GLN A 13 8.32 -11.04 -3.94
C GLN A 13 9.22 -11.98 -4.73
N CYS A 14 9.02 -13.28 -4.52
CA CYS A 14 9.54 -14.32 -5.40
C CYS A 14 8.50 -14.63 -6.49
N ASN A 15 8.90 -14.67 -7.76
CA ASN A 15 7.99 -15.01 -8.86
C ASN A 15 7.46 -16.47 -8.81
N GLN A 16 8.14 -17.35 -8.06
CA GLN A 16 7.73 -18.72 -7.82
C GLN A 16 7.10 -18.93 -6.44
N GLY A 17 7.09 -17.90 -5.61
CA GLY A 17 6.41 -17.88 -4.31
C GLY A 17 4.94 -17.49 -4.47
N MET A 18 4.11 -17.87 -3.51
CA MET A 18 2.67 -17.53 -3.49
C MET A 18 2.36 -16.34 -2.56
N LYS A 19 3.32 -15.88 -1.76
CA LYS A 19 3.16 -14.73 -0.85
C LYS A 19 4.42 -13.85 -0.83
N PRO A 20 4.29 -12.53 -0.59
CA PRO A 20 5.43 -11.67 -0.32
C PRO A 20 6.01 -11.93 1.07
N ALA A 21 7.26 -11.51 1.30
CA ALA A 21 7.94 -11.65 2.59
C ALA A 21 8.87 -10.46 2.85
N LYS A 22 9.18 -10.22 4.12
CA LYS A 22 9.96 -9.05 4.54
C LYS A 22 11.46 -9.28 4.53
N LEU A 23 12.18 -8.30 3.99
CA LEU A 23 13.63 -8.21 4.11
C LEU A 23 14.02 -7.79 5.53
N LEU A 24 14.90 -8.57 6.16
CA LEU A 24 15.57 -8.18 7.40
C LEU A 24 16.99 -7.69 7.07
N VAL A 25 17.27 -6.43 7.37
CA VAL A 25 18.59 -5.84 7.16
C VAL A 25 19.51 -6.21 8.31
N THR A 26 20.50 -7.03 8.01
CA THR A 26 21.51 -7.51 8.98
C THR A 26 22.92 -7.02 8.66
N GLN A 27 23.18 -6.67 7.39
CA GLN A 27 24.51 -6.32 6.93
C GLN A 27 24.85 -4.83 7.08
N ASN A 28 23.88 -4.01 7.47
CA ASN A 28 24.05 -2.61 7.79
C ASN A 28 23.46 -2.27 9.16
N LYS A 29 24.32 -1.84 10.09
CA LYS A 29 23.93 -1.35 11.43
C LYS A 29 24.25 0.15 11.63
N LYS A 30 24.67 0.86 10.59
CA LYS A 30 25.16 2.25 10.68
C LYS A 30 24.27 3.23 9.94
N VAL A 31 23.99 2.98 8.66
CA VAL A 31 23.30 3.93 7.80
C VAL A 31 21.80 3.70 7.87
N LYS A 32 21.07 4.73 8.28
CA LYS A 32 19.61 4.73 8.37
C LYS A 32 19.01 5.81 7.48
N ILE A 33 17.84 5.53 6.94
CA ILE A 33 16.96 6.52 6.32
C ILE A 33 15.61 6.40 7.04
N GLN A 34 15.07 7.51 7.53
CA GLN A 34 13.78 7.53 8.24
C GLN A 34 13.71 6.52 9.39
N GLY A 35 14.78 6.41 10.16
CA GLY A 35 14.87 5.52 11.32
C GLY A 35 15.13 4.04 11.00
N LYS A 36 15.06 3.61 9.73
CA LYS A 36 15.27 2.21 9.30
C LYS A 36 16.63 2.02 8.63
N PHE A 37 17.25 0.85 8.82
CA PHE A 37 18.54 0.54 8.22
C PHE A 37 18.43 0.36 6.71
N GLN A 38 19.43 0.85 5.98
CA GLN A 38 19.48 0.74 4.53
C GLN A 38 20.02 -0.64 4.10
N ALA A 39 19.31 -1.33 3.21
CA ALA A 39 19.70 -2.67 2.76
C ALA A 39 20.90 -2.62 1.80
N THR A 40 21.68 -3.70 1.82
CA THR A 40 22.87 -3.87 0.97
C THR A 40 22.80 -5.13 0.09
N ASP A 41 23.69 -5.22 -0.88
CA ASP A 41 23.84 -6.37 -1.79
C ASP A 41 24.18 -7.69 -1.09
N LYS A 42 24.52 -7.63 0.20
CA LYS A 42 24.83 -8.78 1.05
C LYS A 42 23.65 -9.25 1.90
N GLU A 43 22.48 -8.62 1.81
CA GLU A 43 21.33 -9.11 2.58
C GLU A 43 20.83 -10.45 2.04
N THR A 44 20.77 -11.44 2.92
CA THR A 44 20.25 -12.79 2.62
C THR A 44 19.07 -13.19 3.50
N GLN A 45 18.76 -12.36 4.50
CA GLN A 45 17.82 -12.71 5.57
C GLN A 45 16.41 -12.26 5.21
N VAL A 46 15.53 -13.24 5.07
CA VAL A 46 14.08 -13.07 4.92
C VAL A 46 13.48 -14.05 5.93
N PRO A 47 13.10 -13.59 7.14
CA PRO A 47 12.71 -14.49 8.24
C PRO A 47 11.46 -15.34 7.93
N GLU A 48 10.62 -14.84 7.04
CA GLU A 48 9.39 -15.50 6.60
C GLU A 48 9.59 -16.21 5.24
N THR A 49 8.78 -17.24 4.97
CA THR A 49 8.77 -17.87 3.64
C THR A 49 7.94 -17.06 2.65
N PHE A 50 8.21 -17.19 1.34
CA PHE A 50 7.33 -16.65 0.30
C PHE A 50 6.05 -17.51 0.10
N GLY A 51 5.52 -18.10 1.18
CA GLY A 51 4.47 -19.10 1.14
C GLY A 51 4.95 -20.42 0.53
N GLN A 52 4.22 -20.93 -0.46
CA GLN A 52 4.55 -22.17 -1.17
C GLN A 52 5.36 -21.89 -2.45
N CYS A 53 6.23 -22.83 -2.85
CA CYS A 53 7.09 -22.68 -4.01
C CYS A 53 6.61 -23.54 -5.19
N LYS A 54 6.24 -22.90 -6.29
CA LYS A 54 5.81 -23.57 -7.54
C LYS A 54 6.88 -24.50 -8.12
N LEU A 55 8.16 -24.25 -7.84
CA LEU A 55 9.28 -25.08 -8.28
C LEU A 55 9.57 -26.29 -7.37
N LYS A 56 8.83 -26.46 -6.27
CA LYS A 56 9.01 -27.59 -5.34
C LYS A 56 7.69 -28.36 -5.18
N PRO A 57 7.19 -29.05 -6.22
CA PRO A 57 5.99 -29.86 -6.08
C PRO A 57 6.20 -30.99 -5.06
N SER A 58 5.16 -31.31 -4.30
CA SER A 58 5.14 -32.41 -3.32
C SER A 58 3.72 -32.99 -3.26
N GLY A 59 3.52 -34.12 -3.94
CA GLY A 59 2.20 -34.74 -4.10
C GLY A 59 1.22 -33.79 -4.78
N SER A 60 0.07 -33.56 -4.14
CA SER A 60 -0.97 -32.61 -4.58
C SER A 60 -0.71 -31.16 -4.17
N SER A 61 0.45 -30.85 -3.59
CA SER A 61 0.78 -29.54 -3.03
C SER A 61 2.22 -29.12 -3.38
N TYR A 62 2.71 -28.07 -2.72
CA TYR A 62 4.04 -27.50 -2.91
C TYR A 62 4.74 -27.32 -1.56
N LEU A 63 6.06 -27.55 -1.54
CA LEU A 63 6.89 -27.29 -0.36
C LEU A 63 7.05 -25.78 -0.12
N PRO A 64 7.36 -25.37 1.13
CA PRO A 64 7.61 -23.97 1.46
C PRO A 64 8.69 -23.32 0.60
N CYS A 65 8.44 -22.09 0.20
CA CYS A 65 9.38 -21.22 -0.49
C CYS A 65 10.33 -20.57 0.51
N VAL A 66 11.21 -21.41 1.08
CA VAL A 66 12.28 -20.98 1.97
C VAL A 66 13.26 -20.11 1.18
N PRO A 67 13.47 -18.84 1.57
CA PRO A 67 14.37 -17.92 0.88
C PRO A 67 15.81 -18.39 1.00
N ALA A 68 16.49 -18.51 -0.14
CA ALA A 68 17.93 -18.78 -0.21
C ALA A 68 18.55 -17.80 -1.19
N LEU A 69 18.50 -16.51 -0.83
CA LEU A 69 18.84 -15.40 -1.71
C LEU A 69 20.31 -15.47 -2.15
N GLN A 70 20.51 -15.32 -3.46
CA GLN A 70 21.79 -15.17 -4.11
C GLN A 70 22.19 -13.69 -4.16
N PRO A 71 23.43 -13.35 -4.57
CA PRO A 71 23.87 -11.97 -4.64
C PRO A 71 22.92 -11.07 -5.43
N TRP A 72 22.64 -9.90 -4.88
CA TRP A 72 21.78 -8.91 -5.52
C TRP A 72 22.45 -8.23 -6.71
N THR A 73 21.64 -7.86 -7.68
CA THR A 73 22.02 -7.11 -8.87
C THR A 73 21.30 -5.76 -8.91
N LYS A 74 21.68 -4.89 -9.87
CA LYS A 74 21.16 -3.51 -10.01
C LYS A 74 21.34 -2.65 -8.75
N THR A 75 22.47 -2.83 -8.08
CA THR A 75 22.83 -2.14 -6.84
C THR A 75 23.57 -0.83 -7.11
N ALA A 76 23.82 -0.04 -6.05
CA ALA A 76 24.64 1.16 -6.13
C ALA A 76 26.05 0.89 -6.68
N LYS A 77 26.48 1.72 -7.63
CA LYS A 77 27.83 1.65 -8.21
C LYS A 77 28.87 2.42 -7.41
N LYS A 78 28.49 3.59 -6.89
CA LYS A 78 29.38 4.54 -6.19
C LYS A 78 29.12 4.64 -4.69
N SER A 79 27.88 4.48 -4.25
CA SER A 79 27.51 4.57 -2.84
C SER A 79 27.64 3.19 -2.19
N THR A 80 28.59 3.04 -1.28
CA THR A 80 28.85 1.78 -0.56
C THR A 80 28.95 2.01 0.95
N LEU A 81 28.52 1.02 1.71
CA LEU A 81 28.74 0.92 3.13
C LEU A 81 30.09 0.24 3.39
N GLY A 82 30.99 0.95 4.08
CA GLY A 82 32.31 0.41 4.44
C GLY A 82 33.17 0.02 3.23
N GLY A 83 32.99 0.69 2.09
CA GLY A 83 33.79 0.50 0.87
C GLY A 83 33.42 -0.71 0.02
N SER A 84 32.77 -1.74 0.58
CA SER A 84 32.56 -3.03 -0.10
C SER A 84 31.10 -3.45 -0.29
N LYS A 85 30.18 -2.98 0.57
CA LYS A 85 28.76 -3.35 0.50
C LYS A 85 27.98 -2.30 -0.28
N LYS A 86 27.30 -2.68 -1.36
CA LYS A 86 26.57 -1.76 -2.24
C LYS A 86 25.13 -1.64 -1.77
N PHE A 87 24.56 -0.44 -1.75
CA PHE A 87 23.16 -0.27 -1.37
C PHE A 87 22.20 -0.80 -2.43
N LEU A 88 21.05 -1.32 -1.98
CA LEU A 88 19.97 -1.75 -2.85
C LEU A 88 19.05 -0.58 -3.23
N PHE A 89 18.48 -0.68 -4.42
CA PHE A 89 17.46 0.21 -4.95
C PHE A 89 16.14 -0.53 -5.15
N ASP A 90 15.06 0.21 -5.38
CA ASP A 90 13.73 -0.32 -5.67
C ASP A 90 13.68 -1.23 -6.91
N ASP A 91 14.63 -1.09 -7.84
CA ASP A 91 14.78 -1.97 -9.00
C ASP A 91 15.79 -3.11 -8.81
N SER A 92 16.35 -3.27 -7.61
CA SER A 92 17.26 -4.37 -7.30
C SER A 92 16.55 -5.73 -7.32
N GLU A 93 17.26 -6.74 -7.82
CA GLU A 93 16.73 -8.09 -7.93
C GLU A 93 17.83 -9.14 -7.69
N CYS A 94 17.43 -10.31 -7.23
CA CYS A 94 18.32 -11.46 -7.06
C CYS A 94 17.59 -12.77 -7.41
N MET A 95 18.34 -13.87 -7.49
CA MET A 95 17.77 -15.21 -7.61
C MET A 95 17.73 -15.88 -6.25
N CYS A 96 16.83 -16.83 -6.02
CA CYS A 96 16.96 -17.79 -4.93
C CYS A 96 17.66 -19.06 -5.41
N ALA A 97 18.26 -19.84 -4.51
CA ALA A 97 18.96 -21.08 -4.85
C ALA A 97 18.06 -22.14 -5.53
N THR A 98 16.74 -22.06 -5.38
CA THR A 98 15.78 -22.93 -6.07
C THR A 98 15.54 -22.51 -7.54
N GLY A 99 15.94 -21.31 -7.95
CA GLY A 99 15.78 -20.79 -9.31
C GLY A 99 14.63 -19.78 -9.50
N GLY A 100 13.97 -19.36 -8.42
CA GLY A 100 13.01 -18.25 -8.45
C GLY A 100 13.73 -16.89 -8.46
N LYS A 101 13.14 -15.90 -9.15
CA LYS A 101 13.59 -14.51 -9.12
C LYS A 101 12.89 -13.74 -8.01
N VAL A 102 13.64 -12.98 -7.23
CA VAL A 102 13.18 -12.14 -6.12
C VAL A 102 13.38 -10.68 -6.47
N THR A 103 12.32 -9.88 -6.36
CA THR A 103 12.31 -8.44 -6.63
C THR A 103 11.80 -7.64 -5.43
N ILE A 104 12.16 -6.36 -5.35
CA ILE A 104 11.58 -5.44 -4.36
C ILE A 104 10.18 -5.04 -4.83
N MET A 105 9.16 -5.30 -4.01
CA MET A 105 7.81 -4.75 -4.24
C MET A 105 7.66 -3.36 -3.62
N GLN A 106 8.16 -3.20 -2.39
CA GLN A 106 8.08 -1.94 -1.64
C GLN A 106 9.39 -1.69 -0.91
N HIS A 107 10.01 -0.54 -1.18
CA HIS A 107 11.34 -0.18 -0.66
C HIS A 107 11.32 0.33 0.80
N ALA A 108 10.14 0.44 1.43
CA ALA A 108 9.93 0.86 2.82
C ALA A 108 10.40 2.29 3.19
N GLN A 109 10.66 3.15 2.19
CA GLN A 109 10.82 4.60 2.41
C GLN A 109 9.46 5.28 2.35
N ILE A 110 9.22 6.18 3.30
CA ILE A 110 8.08 7.08 3.33
C ILE A 110 8.41 8.24 2.37
N ASN A 111 7.58 8.53 1.38
CA ASN A 111 7.83 9.72 0.57
C ASN A 111 7.63 10.98 1.44
N SER A 112 8.44 12.02 1.28
CA SER A 112 8.26 13.28 2.01
C SER A 112 6.97 14.04 1.65
N ALA A 113 6.24 13.57 0.62
CA ALA A 113 4.87 13.96 0.28
C ALA A 113 3.83 12.88 0.71
N GLY A 114 4.23 11.92 1.52
CA GLY A 114 3.52 10.66 1.79
C GLY A 114 2.50 10.78 2.90
N SER A 115 1.24 10.81 2.49
CA SER A 115 0.05 10.44 3.25
C SER A 115 0.30 9.40 4.35
N VAL A 116 -0.27 9.67 5.53
CA VAL A 116 -0.42 8.81 6.70
C VAL A 116 -0.80 7.34 6.35
N LYS A 117 -1.42 7.09 5.18
CA LYS A 117 -1.86 5.77 4.69
C LYS A 117 -0.74 4.78 4.38
N GLU A 118 0.41 5.24 3.90
CA GLU A 118 1.58 4.37 3.68
C GLU A 118 2.15 3.87 5.02
N THR A 119 2.09 4.70 6.06
CA THR A 119 2.54 4.36 7.41
C THR A 119 1.65 3.27 8.03
N PHE A 120 0.32 3.34 7.87
CA PHE A 120 -0.60 2.32 8.37
C PHE A 120 -0.45 0.95 7.67
N LYS A 121 -0.30 0.92 6.34
CA LYS A 121 -0.02 -0.33 5.60
C LYS A 121 1.28 -0.99 6.05
N ASN A 122 2.33 -0.19 6.28
CA ASN A 122 3.63 -0.70 6.71
C ASN A 122 3.61 -1.25 8.15
N ILE A 123 2.90 -0.59 9.07
CA ILE A 123 2.80 -1.04 10.48
C ILE A 123 2.00 -2.34 10.59
N ALA A 124 0.87 -2.46 9.89
CA ALA A 124 0.03 -3.67 9.91
C ALA A 124 0.81 -4.93 9.48
N MET A 125 1.79 -4.77 8.61
CA MET A 125 2.60 -5.88 8.12
C MET A 125 3.77 -6.25 9.07
N MET A 126 4.17 -5.42 10.06
CA MET A 126 5.44 -5.53 10.83
C MET A 126 5.38 -6.32 12.15
N ILE A 127 4.20 -6.75 12.58
CA ILE A 127 4.03 -7.39 13.90
C ILE A 127 3.93 -8.92 13.70
N PRO A 128 4.91 -9.72 14.17
CA PRO A 128 4.80 -11.17 14.17
C PRO A 128 3.61 -11.57 15.06
N GLY A 129 2.55 -12.10 14.45
CA GLY A 129 1.28 -12.39 15.12
C GLY A 129 0.09 -11.52 14.70
N ALA A 130 0.28 -10.44 13.94
CA ALA A 130 -0.85 -9.67 13.37
C ALA A 130 -1.58 -10.39 12.22
N MET A 131 -1.12 -11.57 11.81
CA MET A 131 -1.89 -12.53 10.99
C MET A 131 -2.79 -13.47 11.82
N MET A 132 -3.13 -13.14 13.07
CA MET A 132 -4.23 -13.77 13.80
C MET A 132 -5.03 -12.76 14.62
N GLY A 133 -5.54 -11.73 13.94
CA GLY A 133 -6.81 -11.13 14.29
C GLY A 133 -7.70 -11.35 13.08
N ASN A 134 -8.50 -12.42 13.09
CA ASN A 134 -9.44 -12.73 12.03
C ASN A 134 -10.64 -11.77 12.12
N ASP A 135 -10.36 -10.48 12.02
CA ASP A 135 -11.34 -9.43 11.92
C ASP A 135 -11.77 -9.37 10.46
N LYS A 136 -12.42 -10.46 10.00
CA LYS A 136 -13.09 -10.59 8.69
C LYS A 136 -14.26 -9.61 8.54
N ALA A 137 -14.41 -8.67 9.47
CA ALA A 137 -15.43 -7.65 9.39
C ALA A 137 -15.10 -6.74 8.21
N PRO A 138 -16.11 -6.42 7.36
CA PRO A 138 -15.94 -5.51 6.25
C PRO A 138 -15.55 -4.12 6.76
N LYS A 139 -14.52 -3.53 6.15
CA LYS A 139 -13.94 -2.26 6.60
C LYS A 139 -13.77 -1.29 5.45
N VAL A 140 -14.08 -0.02 5.69
CA VAL A 140 -13.67 1.09 4.82
C VAL A 140 -12.29 1.55 5.26
N VAL A 141 -11.28 1.28 4.43
CA VAL A 141 -9.87 1.63 4.66
C VAL A 141 -9.62 3.10 4.36
N GLU A 142 -10.25 3.60 3.29
CA GLU A 142 -9.99 4.92 2.77
C GLU A 142 -11.24 5.50 2.13
N SER A 143 -11.43 6.82 2.23
CA SER A 143 -12.28 7.60 1.34
C SER A 143 -11.45 8.71 0.70
N TYR A 144 -11.64 8.97 -0.60
CA TYR A 144 -10.93 9.99 -1.35
C TYR A 144 -11.76 10.48 -2.54
N TRP A 145 -11.54 11.73 -2.96
CA TRP A 145 -12.20 12.30 -4.13
C TRP A 145 -11.33 12.13 -5.37
N MET A 146 -11.96 11.87 -6.51
CA MET A 146 -11.33 11.89 -7.83
C MET A 146 -12.12 12.80 -8.77
N ASP A 147 -11.46 13.24 -9.83
CA ASP A 147 -12.08 14.03 -10.90
C ASP A 147 -13.25 13.27 -11.59
N GLU A 148 -14.00 13.95 -12.47
CA GLU A 148 -15.15 13.36 -13.19
C GLU A 148 -14.80 12.04 -13.92
N THR A 149 -13.59 11.94 -14.46
CA THR A 149 -13.08 10.76 -15.18
C THR A 149 -12.59 9.67 -14.22
N GLY A 150 -12.36 9.98 -12.95
CA GLY A 150 -11.89 9.05 -11.92
C GLY A 150 -10.43 8.65 -12.07
N LYS A 151 -9.59 9.54 -12.64
CA LYS A 151 -8.21 9.24 -13.01
C LYS A 151 -7.20 9.82 -12.02
N GLU A 152 -7.48 11.01 -11.50
CA GLU A 152 -6.63 11.75 -10.60
C GLU A 152 -7.35 12.03 -9.28
N ARG A 153 -6.61 11.91 -8.18
CA ARG A 153 -7.10 12.27 -6.85
C ARG A 153 -7.06 13.77 -6.70
N ILE A 154 -8.13 14.33 -6.15
CA ILE A 154 -8.29 15.76 -5.92
C ILE A 154 -8.56 16.04 -4.44
N ASP A 155 -8.07 17.16 -3.96
CA ASP A 155 -8.24 17.65 -2.58
C ASP A 155 -9.05 18.95 -2.51
N SER A 156 -9.25 19.61 -3.64
CA SER A 156 -10.15 20.74 -3.84
C SER A 156 -10.82 20.64 -5.22
N LEU A 157 -11.94 21.34 -5.38
CA LEU A 157 -12.71 21.38 -6.61
C LEU A 157 -13.29 22.79 -6.76
N ASP A 158 -13.27 23.36 -7.97
CA ASP A 158 -13.92 24.64 -8.25
C ASP A 158 -15.44 24.46 -8.41
N TYR A 159 -16.21 25.51 -8.13
CA TYR A 159 -17.66 25.45 -8.25
C TYR A 159 -18.09 25.16 -9.69
N GLY A 160 -19.01 24.22 -9.86
CA GLY A 160 -19.49 23.77 -11.18
C GLY A 160 -18.71 22.60 -11.78
N GLU A 161 -17.56 22.23 -11.21
CA GLU A 161 -16.88 20.99 -11.56
C GLU A 161 -17.49 19.79 -10.81
N LYS A 162 -17.17 18.58 -11.28
CA LYS A 162 -17.73 17.33 -10.75
C LYS A 162 -16.64 16.47 -10.13
N ALA A 163 -16.99 15.85 -8.99
CA ALA A 163 -16.12 14.91 -8.32
C ALA A 163 -16.84 13.58 -8.04
N LYS A 164 -16.05 12.52 -7.97
CA LYS A 164 -16.51 11.20 -7.53
C LYS A 164 -15.84 10.84 -6.22
N LEU A 165 -16.64 10.49 -5.23
CA LEU A 165 -16.14 9.89 -4.00
C LEU A 165 -15.80 8.43 -4.29
N PHE A 166 -14.61 8.03 -3.92
CA PHE A 166 -14.19 6.64 -3.92
C PHE A 166 -13.90 6.19 -2.51
N VAL A 167 -14.17 4.91 -2.26
CA VAL A 167 -13.72 4.24 -1.06
C VAL A 167 -12.89 3.02 -1.40
N LEU A 168 -11.84 2.81 -0.61
CA LEU A 168 -11.11 1.54 -0.59
C LEU A 168 -11.65 0.73 0.58
N THR A 169 -11.95 -0.54 0.31
CA THR A 169 -12.49 -1.47 1.30
C THR A 169 -11.53 -2.63 1.53
N GLU A 170 -11.62 -3.23 2.71
CA GLU A 170 -10.89 -4.44 3.10
C GLU A 170 -11.90 -5.44 3.67
N ASN A 171 -11.67 -6.72 3.40
CA ASN A 171 -12.59 -7.81 3.74
C ASN A 171 -14.01 -7.61 3.16
N MET A 172 -14.08 -7.03 1.96
CA MET A 172 -15.30 -6.98 1.15
C MET A 172 -15.02 -7.62 -0.20
N ASP A 173 -15.92 -8.50 -0.62
CA ASP A 173 -15.85 -9.19 -1.90
C ASP A 173 -16.40 -8.29 -3.03
N ALA A 174 -15.89 -8.51 -4.25
CA ALA A 174 -16.39 -7.80 -5.42
C ALA A 174 -17.89 -8.07 -5.62
N GLY A 175 -18.67 -7.02 -5.83
CA GLY A 175 -20.14 -7.07 -5.90
C GLY A 175 -20.84 -6.71 -4.60
N GLU A 176 -20.14 -6.64 -3.47
CA GLU A 176 -20.73 -6.16 -2.22
C GLU A 176 -20.99 -4.65 -2.25
N THR A 177 -21.99 -4.22 -1.46
CA THR A 177 -22.40 -2.82 -1.39
C THR A 177 -21.79 -2.14 -0.17
N VAL A 178 -21.18 -0.98 -0.37
CA VAL A 178 -20.67 -0.13 0.71
C VAL A 178 -21.42 1.20 0.74
N THR A 179 -21.76 1.66 1.95
CA THR A 179 -22.49 2.91 2.17
C THR A 179 -21.68 3.83 3.07
N VAL A 180 -21.53 5.09 2.67
CA VAL A 180 -20.79 6.15 3.37
C VAL A 180 -21.75 7.29 3.71
N ASN A 181 -21.68 7.80 4.94
CA ASN A 181 -22.40 9.00 5.34
C ASN A 181 -21.39 10.14 5.55
N VAL A 182 -21.45 11.16 4.70
CA VAL A 182 -20.62 12.36 4.79
C VAL A 182 -21.36 13.41 5.62
N LYS A 183 -20.64 14.06 6.54
CA LYS A 183 -21.15 15.17 7.34
C LYS A 183 -20.24 16.36 7.17
N ASP A 184 -20.82 17.56 7.20
CA ASP A 184 -20.02 18.76 7.32
C ASP A 184 -19.28 18.80 8.67
N LYS A 185 -18.05 19.31 8.66
CA LYS A 185 -17.18 19.37 9.84
C LYS A 185 -17.70 20.37 10.87
N LYS A 186 -18.36 21.44 10.42
CA LYS A 186 -19.02 22.44 11.27
C LYS A 186 -20.47 22.05 11.61
N LYS A 187 -20.92 20.84 11.22
CA LYS A 187 -22.28 20.33 11.38
C LYS A 187 -23.34 21.23 10.73
N GLN A 188 -22.96 21.93 9.66
CA GLN A 188 -23.91 22.64 8.82
C GLN A 188 -24.75 21.64 8.04
N ASP A 189 -26.00 22.00 7.80
CA ASP A 189 -26.90 21.20 6.99
C ASP A 189 -26.52 21.40 5.52
N PHE A 190 -26.64 20.34 4.74
CA PHE A 190 -26.54 20.40 3.28
C PHE A 190 -27.87 20.91 2.71
N LYS A 191 -27.89 21.19 1.39
CA LYS A 191 -29.13 21.54 0.68
C LYS A 191 -30.32 20.70 1.11
N GLU A 192 -31.49 21.32 1.19
CA GLU A 192 -32.76 20.70 1.59
C GLU A 192 -32.82 20.28 3.08
N GLY A 193 -31.91 20.80 3.92
CA GLY A 193 -31.87 20.51 5.36
C GLY A 193 -31.30 19.13 5.71
N GLU A 194 -30.63 18.46 4.77
CA GLU A 194 -30.02 17.16 5.02
C GLU A 194 -28.79 17.29 5.93
N LYS A 195 -28.79 16.61 7.08
CA LYS A 195 -27.65 16.65 8.02
C LYS A 195 -26.47 15.76 7.61
N LYS A 196 -26.69 14.87 6.64
CA LYS A 196 -25.71 13.90 6.16
C LYS A 196 -26.00 13.54 4.71
N LEU A 197 -24.97 13.50 3.88
CA LEU A 197 -25.07 12.97 2.52
C LEU A 197 -24.76 11.48 2.54
N LYS A 198 -25.69 10.66 2.04
CA LYS A 198 -25.54 9.21 1.97
C LYS A 198 -25.11 8.78 0.56
N TYR A 199 -23.94 8.17 0.47
CA TYR A 199 -23.39 7.62 -0.76
C TYR A 199 -23.34 6.11 -0.72
N THR A 200 -23.63 5.46 -1.84
CA THR A 200 -23.57 4.01 -1.99
C THR A 200 -22.84 3.64 -3.26
N GLY A 201 -22.00 2.60 -3.19
CA GLY A 201 -21.22 2.08 -4.31
C GLY A 201 -21.01 0.58 -4.19
N ILE A 202 -20.65 -0.03 -5.32
CA ILE A 202 -20.36 -1.46 -5.42
C ILE A 202 -18.85 -1.68 -5.41
N VAL A 203 -18.40 -2.60 -4.58
CA VAL A 203 -16.98 -2.97 -4.46
C VAL A 203 -16.54 -3.71 -5.72
N GLN A 204 -15.42 -3.27 -6.30
CA GLN A 204 -14.78 -3.86 -7.47
C GLN A 204 -13.71 -4.88 -7.05
N ALA A 205 -13.19 -5.63 -8.02
CA ALA A 205 -12.19 -6.67 -7.79
C ALA A 205 -10.87 -6.17 -7.17
N ASP A 206 -10.58 -4.87 -7.30
CA ASP A 206 -9.44 -4.22 -6.67
C ASP A 206 -9.72 -3.69 -5.25
N GLY A 207 -10.92 -3.96 -4.72
CA GLY A 207 -11.37 -3.52 -3.40
C GLY A 207 -11.91 -2.09 -3.37
N THR A 208 -11.97 -1.37 -4.50
CA THR A 208 -12.48 0.00 -4.55
C THR A 208 -13.97 0.03 -4.85
N ALA A 209 -14.69 1.04 -4.35
CA ALA A 209 -16.05 1.33 -4.77
C ALA A 209 -16.18 2.80 -5.16
N ALA A 210 -16.60 3.03 -6.40
CA ALA A 210 -16.96 4.36 -6.89
C ALA A 210 -18.37 4.70 -6.44
N MET A 211 -18.55 5.84 -5.78
CA MET A 211 -19.87 6.37 -5.43
C MET A 211 -20.46 7.13 -6.62
N LYS A 212 -21.80 7.30 -6.61
CA LYS A 212 -22.48 8.17 -7.58
C LYS A 212 -21.85 9.57 -7.61
N LEU A 213 -21.71 10.10 -8.82
CA LEU A 213 -21.09 11.38 -9.10
C LEU A 213 -21.87 12.54 -8.46
N VAL A 214 -21.12 13.50 -7.94
CA VAL A 214 -21.61 14.62 -7.14
C VAL A 214 -21.25 15.91 -7.86
N THR A 215 -22.23 16.77 -8.09
CA THR A 215 -22.02 18.10 -8.71
C THR A 215 -22.03 19.15 -7.62
N ILE A 216 -20.87 19.69 -7.25
CA ILE A 216 -20.80 20.73 -6.21
C ILE A 216 -21.11 22.08 -6.86
N ASP A 217 -22.30 22.62 -6.61
CA ASP A 217 -22.69 23.97 -7.06
C ASP A 217 -22.57 25.01 -5.94
N GLU A 218 -22.63 26.30 -6.29
CA GLU A 218 -22.42 27.42 -5.35
C GLU A 218 -23.40 27.43 -4.16
N ASN A 219 -24.54 26.74 -4.27
CA ASN A 219 -25.53 26.65 -3.20
C ASN A 219 -25.40 25.35 -2.37
N TRP A 220 -24.35 24.54 -2.58
CA TRP A 220 -24.18 23.19 -1.99
C TRP A 220 -24.25 23.15 -0.45
N ILE A 221 -23.88 24.26 0.18
CA ILE A 221 -24.05 24.49 1.61
C ILE A 221 -25.08 25.62 1.73
N GLU A 222 -26.31 25.27 2.11
CA GLU A 222 -27.27 26.26 2.59
C GLU A 222 -26.76 26.75 3.94
N THR A 223 -25.97 27.82 3.92
CA THR A 223 -25.86 28.65 5.11
C THR A 223 -27.17 29.40 5.18
N GLU A 224 -28.09 28.94 6.04
CA GLU A 224 -29.14 29.82 6.54
C GLU A 224 -28.44 31.09 7.06
N LYS A 225 -28.52 32.16 6.27
CA LYS A 225 -28.29 33.51 6.76
C LYS A 225 -29.65 34.16 6.95
N GLU A 226 -29.84 34.60 8.19
CA GLU A 226 -30.71 35.69 8.65
C GLU A 226 -32.21 35.42 8.67
N GLN A 227 -32.73 35.14 9.88
CA GLN A 227 -33.57 36.08 10.64
C GLN A 227 -33.49 35.81 12.14
#